data_AF-A0A8J7W0G6-F1
#
_entry.id   AF-A0A8J7W0G6-F1
#
_cell.length_a   1.000
_cell.length_b   1.000
_cell.length_c   1.000
_cell.angle_alpha   90.00
_cell.angle_beta   90.00
_cell.angle_gamma   90.00
#
_symmetry.space_group_name_H-M   'P 1'
#
loop_
_entity.id
_entity.type
_entity.pdbx_description
1 polymer ?
#
loop_
_entity_poly.entity_id
_entity_poly.type
_entity_poly.pdbx_seq_one_letter_code
_entity_poly.pdbx_strand_id
1 'polypeptide(L)'
;METFIFLLLIGLLIYAKVQGGKDKEVKQQELKRKNLEIINSQDNTQQDVIRCPKCLSSQTSANKRGITLTTGLIGSQTVYITCLQCGHRWKAGS
;
A
#
# COMPACT_ATOMS: atom_id res chain seq x y z
N MET A 1 60.24 -5.27 -20.39
CA MET A 1 59.21 -6.27 -20.73
C MET A 1 58.37 -6.61 -19.50
N GLU A 2 58.97 -7.01 -18.38
CA GLU A 2 58.23 -7.40 -17.16
C GLU A 2 57.41 -6.27 -16.52
N THR A 3 57.90 -5.03 -16.53
CA THR A 3 57.16 -3.86 -15.99
C THR A 3 55.85 -3.56 -16.73
N PHE A 4 55.80 -3.76 -18.05
CA PHE A 4 54.57 -3.60 -18.83
C PHE A 4 53.53 -4.67 -18.49
N ILE A 5 53.97 -5.90 -18.19
CA ILE A 5 53.10 -7.00 -17.78
C ILE A 5 52.47 -6.70 -16.41
N PHE A 6 53.24 -6.17 -15.45
CA PHE A 6 52.70 -5.75 -14.15
C PHE A 6 51.66 -4.62 -14.27
N LEU A 7 51.89 -3.62 -15.13
CA LEU A 7 50.93 -2.53 -15.35
C LEU A 7 49.61 -3.01 -15.97
N LEU A 8 49.66 -3.98 -16.90
CA LEU A 8 48.46 -4.57 -17.48
C LEU A 8 47.65 -5.40 -16.47
N LEU A 9 48.31 -6.16 -15.59
CA LEU A 9 47.64 -6.93 -14.55
C LEU A 9 46.96 -6.02 -13.52
N ILE A 10 47.65 -4.97 -13.06
CA ILE A 10 47.08 -3.97 -12.14
C ILE A 10 45.88 -3.27 -12.80
N GLY A 11 45.98 -2.90 -14.07
CA GLY A 11 44.87 -2.30 -14.84
C GLY A 11 43.63 -3.19 -14.94
N LEU A 12 43.82 -4.49 -15.20
CA LEU A 12 42.73 -5.47 -15.24
C LEU A 12 42.03 -5.64 -13.88
N LEU A 13 42.80 -5.68 -12.78
CA LEU A 13 42.26 -5.79 -11.42
C LEU A 13 41.43 -4.56 -11.05
N ILE A 14 41.90 -3.35 -11.41
CA ILE A 14 41.16 -2.10 -11.20
C ILE A 14 39.87 -2.09 -12.03
N TYR A 15 39.96 -2.47 -13.31
CA TYR A 15 38.81 -2.54 -14.21
C TYR A 15 37.72 -3.49 -13.69
N ALA A 16 38.11 -4.67 -13.21
CA ALA A 16 37.17 -5.64 -12.63
C ALA A 16 36.49 -5.13 -11.35
N LYS A 17 37.21 -4.42 -10.48
CA LYS A 17 36.65 -3.84 -9.24
C LYS A 17 35.61 -2.76 -9.49
N VAL A 18 35.76 -1.96 -10.54
CA VAL A 18 34.86 -0.83 -10.87
C VAL A 18 33.48 -1.31 -11.33
N GLN A 19 33.39 -2.47 -11.99
CA GLN A 19 32.13 -2.98 -12.53
C GLN A 19 31.13 -3.39 -11.43
N GLY A 20 31.60 -3.97 -10.33
CA GLY A 20 30.72 -4.55 -9.28
C GLY A 20 29.92 -3.56 -8.42
N GLY A 21 30.11 -2.24 -8.59
CA GLY A 21 29.40 -1.22 -7.82
C GLY A 21 28.01 -0.88 -8.36
N LYS A 22 27.85 -0.82 -9.69
CA LYS A 22 26.67 -0.24 -10.35
C LYS A 22 25.41 -1.09 -10.21
N ASP A 23 25.55 -2.41 -10.08
CA ASP A 23 24.41 -3.34 -10.02
C ASP A 23 23.58 -3.22 -8.73
N LYS A 24 24.21 -2.78 -7.63
CA LYS A 24 23.55 -2.65 -6.33
C LYS A 24 22.64 -1.43 -6.28
N GLU A 25 23.04 -0.34 -6.91
CA GLU A 25 22.28 0.92 -6.93
C GLU A 25 21.00 0.78 -7.77
N VAL A 26 21.08 0.12 -8.94
CA VAL A 26 19.93 -0.14 -9.82
C VAL A 26 18.88 -1.01 -9.11
N LYS A 27 19.32 -2.06 -8.40
CA LYS A 27 18.41 -2.97 -7.69
C LYS A 27 17.67 -2.30 -6.52
N GLN A 28 18.33 -1.38 -5.81
CA GLN A 28 17.68 -0.59 -4.76
C GLN A 28 16.66 0.40 -5.34
N GLN A 29 16.96 1.00 -6.49
CA GLN A 29 16.06 1.94 -7.16
C GLN A 29 14.81 1.26 -7.72
N GLU A 30 14.96 0.05 -8.27
CA GLU A 30 13.84 -0.77 -8.75
C GLU A 30 12.89 -1.17 -7.61
N LEU A 31 13.43 -1.60 -6.46
CA LEU A 31 12.63 -1.94 -5.29
C LEU A 31 11.84 -0.74 -4.74
N LYS A 32 12.48 0.44 -4.71
CA LYS A 32 11.81 1.69 -4.32
C LYS A 32 10.67 2.05 -5.27
N ARG A 33 10.84 1.88 -6.59
CA ARG A 33 9.75 2.12 -7.57
C ARG A 33 8.59 1.14 -7.37
N LYS A 34 8.88 -0.17 -7.23
CA LYS A 34 7.83 -1.18 -7.01
C LYS A 34 7.04 -0.91 -5.72
N ASN A 35 7.71 -0.55 -4.63
CA ASN A 35 7.03 -0.19 -3.38
C ASN A 35 6.16 1.08 -3.54
N LEU A 36 6.64 2.09 -4.27
CA LEU A 36 5.87 3.30 -4.54
C LEU A 36 4.61 3.02 -5.38
N GLU A 37 4.71 2.15 -6.39
CA GLU A 37 3.58 1.73 -7.22
C GLU A 37 2.52 0.96 -6.40
N ILE A 38 2.94 0.08 -5.48
CA ILE A 38 2.03 -0.63 -4.57
C ILE A 38 1.29 0.35 -3.65
N ILE A 39 1.98 1.34 -3.07
CA ILE A 39 1.37 2.35 -2.18
C ILE A 39 0.34 3.19 -2.94
N ASN A 40 0.65 3.63 -4.17
CA ASN A 40 -0.26 4.45 -4.96
C ASN A 40 -1.47 3.67 -5.49
N SER A 41 -1.36 2.34 -5.63
CA SER A 41 -2.45 1.49 -6.11
C SER A 41 -3.53 1.21 -5.04
N GLN A 42 -3.20 1.37 -3.75
CA GLN A 42 -4.14 1.15 -2.65
C GLN A 42 -5.09 2.34 -2.40
N ASP A 43 -4.87 3.48 -3.05
CA ASP A 43 -5.71 4.68 -2.96
C ASP A 43 -6.86 4.68 -4.00
N ASN A 44 -6.86 3.76 -4.97
CA ASN A 44 -7.87 3.70 -6.03
C ASN A 44 -8.92 2.59 -5.80
N THR A 45 -9.36 2.44 -4.57
CA THR A 45 -10.73 1.98 -4.34
C THR A 45 -11.55 3.24 -4.16
N GLN A 46 -12.08 3.75 -5.27
CA GLN A 46 -13.17 4.73 -5.37
C GLN A 46 -13.61 5.23 -3.99
N GLN A 47 -13.01 6.34 -3.54
CA GLN A 47 -13.42 7.01 -2.32
C GLN A 47 -14.81 7.62 -2.54
N ASP A 48 -15.83 6.77 -2.53
CA ASP A 48 -17.19 7.15 -2.23
C ASP A 48 -17.21 7.49 -0.73
N VAL A 49 -16.63 8.66 -0.41
CA VAL A 49 -16.47 9.12 0.97
C VAL A 49 -17.87 9.32 1.51
N ILE A 50 -18.35 8.34 2.24
CA ILE A 50 -19.63 8.40 2.94
C ILE A 50 -19.56 9.58 3.91
N ARG A 51 -20.30 10.63 3.59
CA ARG A 51 -20.42 11.83 4.43
C ARG A 51 -21.66 11.71 5.30
N CYS A 52 -21.53 12.11 6.56
CA CYS A 52 -22.70 12.21 7.42
C CYS A 52 -23.68 13.26 6.86
N PRO A 53 -24.98 12.96 6.68
CA PRO A 53 -25.96 13.92 6.16
C PRO A 53 -26.23 15.08 7.12
N LYS A 54 -25.87 14.94 8.40
CA LYS A 54 -26.08 15.97 9.43
C LYS A 54 -24.91 16.96 9.57
N CYS A 55 -23.67 16.48 9.46
CA CYS A 55 -22.47 17.27 9.76
C CYS A 55 -21.35 17.20 8.72
N LEU A 56 -21.55 16.46 7.62
CA LEU A 56 -20.63 16.30 6.49
C LEU A 56 -19.26 15.67 6.82
N SER A 57 -19.05 15.20 8.05
CA SER A 57 -17.82 14.50 8.42
C SER A 57 -17.68 13.18 7.66
N SER A 58 -16.46 12.84 7.23
CA SER A 58 -16.10 11.55 6.64
C SER A 58 -15.81 10.45 7.68
N GLN A 59 -15.72 10.81 8.96
CA GLN A 59 -15.46 9.88 10.06
C GLN A 59 -16.73 9.11 10.42
N THR A 60 -16.86 7.91 9.84
CA THR A 60 -18.01 7.03 10.04
C THR A 60 -17.55 5.64 10.48
N SER A 61 -18.33 5.01 11.35
CA SER A 61 -18.15 3.61 11.74
C SER A 61 -19.33 2.79 11.21
N ALA A 62 -19.01 1.77 10.42
CA ALA A 62 -19.97 0.77 9.97
C ALA A 62 -19.97 -0.40 10.97
N ASN A 63 -21.05 -0.53 11.74
CA ASN A 63 -21.20 -1.68 12.63
C ASN A 63 -21.76 -2.86 11.84
N LYS A 64 -20.87 -3.74 11.36
CA LYS A 64 -21.28 -5.00 10.75
C LYS A 64 -21.65 -5.97 11.88
N ARG A 65 -22.95 -6.27 12.05
CA ARG A 65 -23.37 -7.35 12.95
C ARG A 65 -22.78 -8.65 12.43
N GLY A 66 -21.96 -9.33 13.23
CA GLY A 66 -21.39 -10.62 12.87
C GLY A 66 -22.48 -11.66 12.66
N ILE A 67 -22.30 -12.52 11.66
CA ILE A 67 -23.10 -13.73 11.45
C ILE A 67 -22.68 -14.74 12.52
N THR A 68 -23.48 -14.89 13.58
CA THR A 68 -23.36 -16.04 14.49
C THR A 68 -24.04 -17.25 13.84
N LEU A 69 -23.47 -18.45 14.03
CA LEU A 69 -23.98 -19.72 13.45
C LEU A 69 -25.47 -19.98 13.76
N THR A 70 -25.98 -19.38 14.83
CA THR A 70 -27.38 -19.45 15.27
C THR A 70 -28.33 -18.50 14.52
N THR A 71 -27.83 -17.50 13.79
CA THR A 71 -28.63 -16.48 13.08
C THR A 71 -28.74 -16.74 11.58
N GLY A 72 -28.24 -17.88 11.09
CA GLY A 72 -28.06 -18.17 9.67
C GLY A 72 -29.31 -18.15 8.80
N LEU A 73 -30.52 -18.20 9.37
CA LEU A 73 -31.77 -18.31 8.61
C LEU A 73 -32.83 -17.23 8.89
N ILE A 74 -32.63 -16.33 9.87
CA ILE A 74 -33.63 -15.31 10.20
C ILE A 74 -32.94 -13.97 10.44
N GLY A 75 -33.12 -13.03 9.51
CA GLY A 75 -32.91 -11.62 9.80
C GLY A 75 -32.20 -10.88 8.68
N SER A 76 -32.94 -9.98 8.03
CA SER A 76 -32.38 -8.96 7.16
C SER A 76 -31.27 -8.20 7.91
N GLN A 77 -30.01 -8.43 7.53
CA GLN A 77 -28.84 -7.81 8.16
C GLN A 77 -28.77 -6.33 7.78
N THR A 78 -29.62 -5.51 8.39
CA THR A 78 -29.57 -4.07 8.21
C THR A 78 -28.34 -3.53 8.92
N VAL A 79 -27.35 -3.10 8.14
CA VAL A 79 -26.15 -2.42 8.61
C VAL A 79 -26.48 -0.94 8.82
N TYR A 80 -26.16 -0.42 10.00
CA TYR A 80 -26.28 1.01 10.30
C TYR A 80 -24.89 1.65 10.35
N ILE A 81 -24.77 2.81 9.72
CA ILE A 81 -23.57 3.65 9.77
C ILE A 81 -23.79 4.70 10.85
N THR A 82 -22.82 4.88 11.72
CA THR A 82 -22.84 5.91 12.76
C THR A 82 -21.74 6.93 12.51
N CYS A 83 -22.07 8.21 12.54
CA CYS A 83 -21.10 9.29 12.51
C CYS A 83 -20.42 9.45 13.88
N LEU A 84 -19.08 9.47 13.92
CA LEU A 84 -18.34 9.67 15.17
C LEU A 84 -18.35 11.13 15.64
N GLN A 85 -18.53 12.08 14.71
CA GLN A 85 -18.53 13.51 15.01
C GLN A 85 -19.82 13.97 15.68
N CYS A 86 -20.98 13.50 15.23
CA CYS A 86 -22.29 13.97 15.71
C CYS A 86 -23.23 12.87 16.23
N GLY A 87 -22.85 11.60 16.14
CA GLY A 87 -23.63 10.46 16.62
C GLY A 87 -24.84 10.07 15.76
N HIS A 88 -25.11 10.77 14.65
CA HIS A 88 -26.24 10.45 13.75
C HIS A 88 -26.06 9.06 13.11
N ARG A 89 -27.16 8.29 13.00
CA ARG A 89 -27.17 6.92 12.47
C ARG A 89 -28.13 6.78 11.29
N TRP A 90 -27.70 6.11 10.23
CA TRP A 90 -28.51 5.86 9.04
C TRP A 90 -28.28 4.46 8.48
N LYS A 91 -29.20 3.98 7.63
CA LYS A 91 -29.15 2.64 7.02
C LYS A 91 -28.16 2.65 5.85
N ALA A 92 -27.28 1.66 5.78
CA ALA A 92 -26.39 1.45 4.63
C ALA A 92 -27.16 0.75 3.49
N GLY A 93 -27.07 1.28 2.27
CA GLY A 93 -27.64 0.67 1.06
C GLY A 93 -29.17 0.80 0.94
N SER A 94 -29.71 2.02 1.05
CA SER A 94 -31.08 2.34 0.65
C SER A 94 -31.19 2.55 -0.86
#